data_AF-A0A4Y1R7B5-F1
#
_entry.id   AF-A0A4Y1R7B5-F1
#
_cell.length_a   1.000
_cell.length_b   1.000
_cell.length_c   1.000
_cell.angle_alpha   90.00
_cell.angle_beta   90.00
_cell.angle_gamma   90.00
#
_symmetry.space_group_name_H-M   'P 1'
#
loop_
_entity.id
_entity.type
_entity.pdbx_description
1 polymer ?
#
loop_
_entity_poly.entity_id
_entity_poly.type
_entity_poly.pdbx_seq_one_letter_code
_entity_poly.pdbx_strand_id
1 'polypeptide(L)'
;MKPLRISPMEPAACTNNQSNGNYGEDIIGWFEDVTEKAGLVQTQTLRKILEQNCSVEYLRQWLGDIKIQEVDGFVLESLYTSLVPLASHADLEPYIHKIANGDTGPILTQQPMTTLSLSSGTTDGRQKYVPLHAIAHRPLFKYLGWLQLTDQVYPTREGGRILEFIYSSRQFKTKGGLTAGTATTHYYASQEFKIKQEKTKSFTCSPEEVIASGDSKQSTYCHLLLGLFFSAQVEFITSTFAYSIVQAFITFEELWKELCNDIRDGTLSKRINLPKVRKAVLDIISPNPTLASKSKLVARAWKIWIGLV
;
A
#
# COMPACT_ATOMS: atom_id res chain seq x y z
N MET A 1 -6.49 31.88 -31.34
CA MET A 1 -6.72 30.60 -30.64
C MET A 1 -5.80 30.55 -29.43
N LYS A 2 -6.35 30.53 -28.21
CA LYS A 2 -5.56 30.29 -26.99
C LYS A 2 -5.13 28.82 -27.00
N PRO A 3 -3.87 28.47 -26.66
CA PRO A 3 -3.48 27.08 -26.52
C PRO A 3 -4.32 26.43 -25.42
N LEU A 4 -4.91 25.27 -25.71
CA LEU A 4 -5.55 24.44 -24.68
C LEU A 4 -4.51 24.14 -23.61
N ARG A 5 -4.77 24.59 -22.38
CA ARG A 5 -4.01 24.14 -21.22
C ARG A 5 -4.21 22.64 -21.07
N ILE A 6 -3.13 21.90 -21.19
CA ILE A 6 -3.04 20.46 -20.95
C ILE A 6 -3.27 20.25 -19.46
N SER A 7 -4.39 19.61 -19.06
CA SER A 7 -4.51 19.07 -17.71
C SER A 7 -3.49 17.94 -17.57
N PRO A 8 -2.54 18.01 -16.63
CA PRO A 8 -1.59 16.92 -16.43
C PRO A 8 -2.32 15.68 -15.90
N MET A 9 -1.90 14.48 -16.34
CA MET A 9 -2.37 13.19 -15.79
C MET A 9 -2.01 13.01 -14.29
N GLU A 10 -1.22 13.94 -13.76
CA GLU A 10 -0.88 14.09 -12.35
C GLU A 10 -1.33 15.49 -11.91
N PRO A 11 -1.81 15.71 -10.68
CA PRO A 11 -1.85 17.08 -10.15
C PRO A 11 -0.43 17.65 -10.24
N ALA A 12 -0.31 18.94 -10.54
CA ALA A 12 0.99 19.58 -10.70
C ALA A 12 1.85 19.23 -9.47
N ALA A 13 2.99 18.57 -9.68
CA ALA A 13 3.96 18.43 -8.62
C ALA A 13 4.44 19.83 -8.28
N CYS A 14 3.86 20.44 -7.25
CA CYS A 14 4.36 21.68 -6.67
C CYS A 14 5.72 21.36 -6.02
N THR A 15 6.76 21.36 -6.85
CA THR A 15 8.08 21.79 -6.43
C THR A 15 7.96 23.26 -6.07
N ASN A 16 7.55 23.55 -4.83
CA ASN A 16 8.02 24.71 -4.06
C ASN A 16 7.44 24.66 -2.65
N ASN A 17 8.36 24.78 -1.68
CA ASN A 17 8.08 25.06 -0.29
C ASN A 17 7.15 26.29 -0.18
N GLN A 18 6.20 26.23 0.76
CA GLN A 18 5.26 27.28 1.18
C GLN A 18 3.86 27.23 0.52
N SER A 19 2.98 26.36 1.04
CA SER A 19 1.56 26.68 1.30
C SER A 19 0.84 25.44 1.87
N ASN A 20 0.81 25.33 3.20
CA ASN A 20 0.16 24.24 3.93
C ASN A 20 -1.39 24.27 3.88
N GLY A 21 -2.00 24.96 2.91
CA GLY A 21 -3.46 25.18 2.85
C GLY A 21 -4.17 24.70 1.58
N ASN A 22 -3.47 24.23 0.55
CA ASN A 22 -4.06 24.12 -0.81
C ASN A 22 -3.99 22.73 -1.47
N TYR A 23 -3.53 21.71 -0.76
CA TYR A 23 -3.29 20.38 -1.35
C TYR A 23 -4.56 19.51 -1.42
N GLY A 24 -5.48 19.65 -0.46
CA GLY A 24 -6.74 18.89 -0.44
C GLY A 24 -7.73 19.34 -1.50
N GLU A 25 -7.85 20.65 -1.73
CA GLU A 25 -8.67 21.22 -2.82
C GLU A 25 -8.13 20.83 -4.20
N ASP A 26 -6.81 20.77 -4.37
CA ASP A 26 -6.15 20.34 -5.62
C ASP A 26 -6.42 18.87 -5.97
N ILE A 27 -6.47 17.96 -4.98
CA ILE A 27 -6.77 16.55 -5.22
C ILE A 27 -8.24 16.33 -5.60
N ILE A 28 -9.17 17.02 -4.94
CA ILE A 28 -10.61 16.90 -5.25
C ILE A 28 -10.87 17.49 -6.64
N GLY A 29 -10.33 18.67 -6.94
CA GLY A 29 -10.45 19.27 -8.27
C GLY A 29 -9.87 18.37 -9.37
N TRP A 30 -8.71 17.75 -9.13
CA TRP A 30 -8.13 16.76 -10.03
C TRP A 30 -9.02 15.51 -10.18
N PHE A 31 -9.59 15.00 -9.08
CA PHE A 31 -10.48 13.83 -9.12
C PHE A 31 -11.72 14.12 -9.95
N GLU A 32 -12.42 15.22 -9.68
CA GLU A 32 -13.59 15.66 -10.45
C GLU A 32 -13.25 15.81 -11.94
N ASP A 33 -12.17 16.53 -12.28
CA ASP A 33 -11.72 16.74 -13.68
C ASP A 33 -11.46 15.41 -14.42
N VAL A 34 -10.78 14.46 -13.76
CA VAL A 34 -10.46 13.15 -14.35
C VAL A 34 -11.72 12.29 -14.50
N THR A 35 -12.63 12.32 -13.53
CA THR A 35 -13.87 11.54 -13.58
C THR A 35 -14.87 12.09 -14.61
N GLU A 36 -14.99 13.40 -14.74
CA GLU A 36 -15.85 14.06 -15.75
C GLU A 36 -15.35 13.76 -17.18
N LYS A 37 -14.04 13.65 -17.36
CA LYS A 37 -13.38 13.43 -18.67
C LYS A 37 -12.83 12.00 -18.82
N ALA A 38 -13.43 11.02 -18.15
CA ALA A 38 -12.90 9.67 -18.04
C ALA A 38 -12.54 9.04 -19.40
N GLY A 39 -13.39 9.18 -20.42
CA GLY A 39 -13.13 8.67 -21.77
C GLY A 39 -11.85 9.25 -22.38
N LEU A 40 -11.73 10.58 -22.37
CA LEU A 40 -10.54 11.28 -22.88
C LEU A 40 -9.28 10.88 -22.11
N VAL A 41 -9.37 10.77 -20.78
CA VAL A 41 -8.24 10.37 -19.93
C VAL A 41 -7.80 8.94 -20.26
N GLN A 42 -8.73 8.01 -20.52
CA GLN A 42 -8.39 6.64 -20.94
C GLN A 42 -7.69 6.63 -22.30
N THR A 43 -8.20 7.38 -23.29
CA THR A 43 -7.55 7.55 -24.61
C THR A 43 -6.11 8.02 -24.47
N GLN A 44 -5.90 9.07 -23.66
CA GLN A 44 -4.57 9.65 -23.42
C GLN A 44 -3.65 8.68 -22.67
N THR A 45 -4.20 7.94 -21.71
CA THR A 45 -3.45 6.94 -20.94
C THR A 45 -2.95 5.82 -21.85
N LEU A 46 -3.83 5.26 -22.69
CA LEU A 46 -3.46 4.22 -23.65
C LEU A 46 -2.38 4.74 -24.62
N ARG A 47 -2.57 5.94 -25.19
CA ARG A 47 -1.58 6.56 -26.07
C ARG A 47 -0.23 6.65 -25.39
N LYS A 48 -0.16 7.17 -24.16
CA LYS A 48 1.09 7.30 -23.41
C LYS A 48 1.76 5.96 -23.15
N ILE A 49 0.99 4.93 -22.79
CA ILE A 49 1.51 3.56 -22.60
C ILE A 49 2.13 3.04 -23.90
N LEU A 50 1.45 3.22 -25.04
CA LEU A 50 1.92 2.73 -26.33
C LEU A 50 3.11 3.53 -26.86
N GLU A 51 3.11 4.85 -26.76
CA GLU A 51 4.27 5.69 -27.11
C GLU A 51 5.52 5.29 -26.33
N GLN A 52 5.33 4.93 -25.06
CA GLN A 52 6.42 4.50 -24.19
C GLN A 52 6.84 3.05 -24.41
N ASN A 53 6.01 2.17 -24.95
CA ASN A 53 6.28 0.73 -24.94
C ASN A 53 6.06 0.01 -26.28
N CYS A 54 5.71 0.69 -27.37
CA CYS A 54 5.37 0.03 -28.63
C CYS A 54 6.46 -0.89 -29.18
N SER A 55 7.74 -0.57 -28.94
CA SER A 55 8.87 -1.36 -29.46
C SER A 55 9.35 -2.48 -28.53
N VAL A 56 8.68 -2.72 -27.41
CA VAL A 56 9.03 -3.83 -26.50
C VAL A 56 8.64 -5.17 -27.13
N GLU A 57 9.34 -6.26 -26.75
CA GLU A 57 9.14 -7.61 -27.30
C GLU A 57 7.66 -7.99 -27.40
N TYR A 58 6.89 -7.75 -26.33
CA TYR A 58 5.49 -8.13 -26.26
C TYR A 58 4.56 -7.31 -27.17
N LEU A 59 4.73 -5.99 -27.29
CA LEU A 59 3.83 -5.18 -28.13
C LEU A 59 4.24 -5.21 -29.60
N ARG A 60 5.53 -5.34 -29.89
CA ARG A 60 6.06 -5.37 -31.26
C ARG A 60 5.50 -6.54 -32.07
N GLN A 61 5.22 -7.68 -31.44
CA GLN A 61 4.64 -8.83 -32.13
C GLN A 61 3.20 -8.58 -32.65
N TRP A 62 2.47 -7.63 -32.05
CA TRP A 62 1.08 -7.32 -32.40
C TRP A 62 0.94 -6.02 -33.19
N LEU A 63 1.71 -4.99 -32.81
CA LEU A 63 1.63 -3.65 -33.41
C LEU A 63 2.70 -3.39 -34.47
N GLY A 64 3.68 -4.29 -34.63
CA GLY A 64 4.76 -4.14 -35.61
C GLY A 64 5.50 -2.81 -35.47
N ASP A 65 5.67 -2.11 -36.60
CA ASP A 65 6.36 -0.82 -36.68
C ASP A 65 5.39 0.38 -36.82
N ILE A 66 4.16 0.25 -36.33
CA ILE A 66 3.18 1.36 -36.34
C ILE A 66 3.76 2.55 -35.57
N LYS A 67 3.79 3.71 -36.23
CA LYS A 67 4.20 4.97 -35.63
C LYS A 67 3.07 5.59 -34.83
N ILE A 68 3.01 5.25 -33.54
CA ILE A 68 1.95 5.69 -32.61
C ILE A 68 1.73 7.22 -32.62
N GLN A 69 2.78 8.01 -32.81
CA GLN A 69 2.72 9.48 -32.81
C GLN A 69 1.95 10.07 -34.02
N GLU A 70 1.86 9.31 -35.11
CA GLU A 70 1.19 9.73 -36.35
C GLU A 70 -0.29 9.26 -36.38
N VAL A 71 -0.76 8.55 -35.34
CA VAL A 71 -2.10 7.95 -35.29
C VAL A 71 -3.03 8.74 -34.36
N ASP A 72 -4.22 9.07 -34.86
CA ASP A 72 -5.27 9.69 -34.05
C ASP A 72 -5.69 8.79 -32.86
N GLY A 73 -6.14 9.39 -31.76
CA GLY A 73 -6.40 8.67 -30.51
C GLY A 73 -7.49 7.61 -30.67
N PHE A 74 -8.56 7.93 -31.40
CA PHE A 74 -9.66 7.02 -31.64
C PHE A 74 -9.26 5.84 -32.54
N VAL A 75 -8.45 6.12 -33.56
CA VAL A 75 -7.89 5.08 -34.45
C VAL A 75 -6.93 4.18 -33.67
N LEU A 76 -6.12 4.76 -32.79
CA LEU A 76 -5.18 4.03 -31.95
C LEU A 76 -5.89 3.04 -31.00
N GLU A 77 -6.99 3.45 -30.38
CA GLU A 77 -7.84 2.56 -29.57
C GLU A 77 -8.40 1.40 -30.37
N SER A 78 -8.94 1.69 -31.56
CA SER A 78 -9.51 0.67 -32.45
C SER A 78 -8.44 -0.32 -32.92
N LEU A 79 -7.25 0.17 -33.25
CA LEU A 79 -6.10 -0.68 -33.63
C LEU A 79 -5.65 -1.55 -32.46
N TYR A 80 -5.47 -0.98 -31.27
CA TYR A 80 -5.05 -1.74 -30.10
C TYR A 80 -6.03 -2.85 -29.76
N THR A 81 -7.33 -2.54 -29.69
CA THR A 81 -8.37 -3.52 -29.36
C THR A 81 -8.55 -4.61 -30.42
N SER A 82 -8.23 -4.32 -31.69
CA SER A 82 -8.32 -5.30 -32.78
C SER A 82 -7.08 -6.18 -32.93
N LEU A 83 -5.89 -5.68 -32.58
CA LEU A 83 -4.61 -6.37 -32.83
C LEU A 83 -4.00 -7.03 -31.59
N VAL A 84 -4.19 -6.45 -30.40
CA VAL A 84 -3.59 -6.97 -29.16
C VAL A 84 -4.59 -7.87 -28.46
N PRO A 85 -4.31 -9.18 -28.29
CA PRO A 85 -5.26 -10.09 -27.69
C PRO A 85 -5.43 -9.85 -26.19
N LEU A 86 -6.60 -10.21 -25.68
CA LEU A 86 -6.80 -10.36 -24.24
C LEU A 86 -5.89 -11.47 -23.71
N ALA A 87 -5.03 -11.11 -22.75
CA ALA A 87 -4.04 -12.02 -22.18
C ALA A 87 -4.35 -12.32 -20.72
N SER A 88 -4.12 -13.57 -20.34
CA SER A 88 -4.08 -14.01 -18.95
C SER A 88 -2.67 -13.92 -18.38
N HIS A 89 -2.52 -14.16 -17.07
CA HIS A 89 -1.18 -14.24 -16.47
C HIS A 89 -0.33 -15.38 -17.06
N ALA A 90 -0.95 -16.51 -17.43
CA ALA A 90 -0.25 -17.65 -18.01
C ALA A 90 0.40 -17.29 -19.35
N ASP A 91 -0.27 -16.47 -20.16
CA ASP A 91 0.25 -16.01 -21.45
C ASP A 91 1.45 -15.06 -21.28
N LEU A 92 1.49 -14.32 -20.16
CA LEU A 92 2.57 -13.38 -19.83
C LEU A 92 3.71 -14.00 -19.03
N GLU A 93 3.49 -15.18 -18.42
CA GLU A 93 4.43 -15.85 -17.54
C GLU A 93 5.82 -16.09 -18.17
N PRO A 94 5.96 -16.48 -19.45
CA PRO A 94 7.27 -16.64 -20.08
C PRO A 94 8.09 -15.34 -20.09
N TYR A 95 7.46 -14.20 -20.39
CA TYR A 95 8.12 -12.88 -20.39
C TYR A 95 8.51 -12.45 -18.97
N ILE A 96 7.62 -12.68 -18.00
CA ILE A 96 7.87 -12.37 -16.59
C ILE A 96 9.03 -13.21 -16.05
N HIS A 97 9.15 -14.47 -16.47
CA HIS A 97 10.26 -15.34 -16.08
C HIS A 97 11.60 -14.89 -16.65
N LYS A 98 11.67 -14.43 -17.90
CA LYS A 98 12.89 -13.82 -18.46
C LYS A 98 13.36 -12.67 -17.58
N ILE A 99 12.46 -11.73 -17.27
CA ILE A 99 12.72 -10.58 -16.39
C ILE A 99 13.19 -11.05 -15.00
N ALA A 100 12.45 -11.98 -14.38
CA ALA A 100 12.78 -12.49 -13.05
C ALA A 100 14.14 -13.21 -12.98
N ASN A 101 14.60 -13.77 -14.10
CA ASN A 101 15.91 -14.44 -14.22
C ASN A 101 17.05 -13.50 -14.61
N GLY A 102 16.79 -12.20 -14.80
CA GLY A 102 17.82 -11.17 -14.98
C GLY A 102 17.91 -10.59 -16.37
N ASP A 103 16.96 -10.89 -17.26
CA ASP A 103 16.89 -10.22 -18.56
C ASP A 103 16.45 -8.76 -18.38
N THR A 104 17.35 -7.84 -18.75
CA THR A 104 17.13 -6.39 -18.69
C THR A 104 16.65 -5.78 -20.00
N GLY A 105 16.37 -6.62 -21.01
CA GLY A 105 15.85 -6.18 -22.30
C GLY A 105 14.45 -5.55 -22.22
N PRO A 106 14.02 -4.82 -23.25
CA PRO A 106 12.69 -4.22 -23.32
C PRO A 106 11.64 -5.28 -23.65
N ILE A 107 11.26 -6.09 -22.66
CA ILE A 107 10.37 -7.25 -22.86
C ILE A 107 8.89 -6.83 -22.77
N LEU A 108 8.48 -6.34 -21.59
CA LEU A 108 7.10 -5.88 -21.32
C LEU A 108 7.02 -4.35 -21.23
N THR A 109 8.12 -3.69 -20.84
CA THR A 109 8.24 -2.24 -20.74
C THR A 109 9.61 -1.81 -21.24
N GLN A 110 9.73 -0.58 -21.75
CA GLN A 110 11.03 -0.06 -22.16
C GLN A 110 11.96 0.16 -20.98
N GLN A 111 11.40 0.62 -19.86
CA GLN A 111 12.17 0.79 -18.64
C GLN A 111 12.37 -0.56 -17.96
N PRO A 112 13.60 -0.86 -17.50
CA PRO A 112 13.87 -2.12 -16.82
C PRO A 112 13.08 -2.22 -15.51
N MET A 113 12.59 -3.41 -15.23
CA MET A 113 11.88 -3.69 -13.99
C MET A 113 12.85 -3.85 -12.83
N THR A 114 12.52 -3.27 -11.68
CA THR A 114 13.34 -3.34 -10.46
C THR A 114 12.68 -4.16 -9.35
N THR A 115 11.35 -4.30 -9.38
CA THR A 115 10.59 -5.04 -8.39
C THR A 115 9.51 -5.93 -9.02
N LEU A 116 9.18 -7.00 -8.33
CA LEU A 116 8.08 -7.89 -8.66
C LEU A 116 7.11 -7.95 -7.48
N SER A 117 5.82 -7.77 -7.77
CA SER A 117 4.75 -7.99 -6.81
C SER A 117 4.29 -9.44 -6.84
N LEU A 118 4.05 -10.02 -5.67
CA LEU A 118 3.43 -11.33 -5.50
C LEU A 118 1.93 -11.15 -5.33
N SER A 119 1.15 -11.77 -6.22
CA SER A 119 -0.30 -11.85 -6.08
C SER A 119 -0.70 -12.95 -5.10
N SER A 120 -1.84 -12.76 -4.41
CA SER A 120 -2.50 -13.82 -3.63
C SER A 120 -3.10 -14.90 -4.54
N GLY A 121 -3.43 -14.57 -5.78
CA GLY A 121 -3.87 -15.53 -6.79
C GLY A 121 -2.71 -16.41 -7.26
N THR A 122 -2.98 -17.70 -7.46
CA THR A 122 -1.98 -18.67 -7.91
C THR A 122 -2.24 -19.12 -9.35
N THR A 123 -1.18 -19.48 -10.08
CA THR A 123 -1.23 -20.25 -11.34
C THR A 123 -0.50 -21.56 -11.03
N ASP A 124 -1.16 -22.70 -11.24
CA ASP A 124 -0.62 -24.04 -10.93
C ASP A 124 -0.04 -24.18 -9.51
N GLY A 125 -0.70 -23.54 -8.52
CA GLY A 125 -0.30 -23.57 -7.12
C GLY A 125 0.87 -22.65 -6.76
N ARG A 126 1.45 -21.90 -7.70
CA ARG A 126 2.51 -20.92 -7.47
C ARG A 126 1.95 -19.50 -7.45
N GLN A 127 2.47 -18.67 -6.56
CA GLN A 127 2.10 -17.24 -6.54
C GLN A 127 2.54 -16.56 -7.83
N LYS A 128 1.65 -15.73 -8.38
CA LYS A 128 1.91 -15.00 -9.63
C LYS A 128 2.85 -13.83 -9.38
N TYR A 129 3.95 -13.77 -10.14
CA TYR A 129 4.73 -12.55 -10.26
C TYR A 129 4.01 -11.55 -11.15
N VAL A 130 3.90 -10.31 -10.69
CA VAL A 130 3.39 -9.17 -11.44
C VAL A 130 4.49 -8.12 -11.48
N PRO A 131 5.04 -7.78 -12.66
CA PRO A 131 6.01 -6.70 -12.78
C PRO A 131 5.47 -5.40 -12.17
N LEU A 132 6.23 -4.83 -11.25
CA LEU A 132 5.86 -3.58 -10.59
C LEU A 132 6.99 -2.58 -10.82
N HIS A 133 6.66 -1.43 -11.38
CA HIS A 133 7.63 -0.35 -11.51
C HIS A 133 7.63 0.49 -10.22
N ALA A 134 8.78 1.02 -9.79
CA ALA A 134 8.85 1.88 -8.59
C ALA A 134 7.91 3.10 -8.66
N ILE A 135 7.67 3.63 -9.86
CA ILE A 135 6.73 4.73 -10.13
C ILE A 135 5.26 4.27 -10.02
N ALA A 136 4.97 2.97 -10.14
CA ALA A 136 3.62 2.39 -10.02
C ALA A 136 3.09 2.39 -8.57
N HIS A 137 3.90 2.79 -7.58
CA HIS A 137 3.39 3.12 -6.25
C HIS A 137 2.52 4.39 -6.25
N ARG A 138 2.66 5.28 -7.25
CA ARG A 138 1.91 6.55 -7.30
C ARG A 138 0.41 6.41 -7.59
N PRO A 139 -0.07 5.56 -8.52
CA PRO A 139 -1.50 5.31 -8.69
C PRO A 139 -2.12 4.55 -7.51
N LEU A 140 -1.39 3.57 -6.94
CA LEU A 140 -1.83 2.84 -5.74
C LEU A 140 -1.97 3.79 -4.54
N PHE A 141 -1.05 4.75 -4.41
CA PHE A 141 -1.09 5.86 -3.45
C PHE A 141 -2.32 6.75 -3.62
N LYS A 142 -2.79 6.99 -4.85
CA LYS A 142 -3.99 7.78 -5.13
C LYS A 142 -5.30 7.03 -4.84
N TYR A 143 -5.36 5.72 -5.12
CA TYR A 143 -6.53 4.91 -4.76
C TYR A 143 -6.66 4.79 -3.22
N LEU A 144 -5.54 4.66 -2.51
CA LEU A 144 -5.48 4.79 -1.05
C LEU A 144 -5.62 6.25 -0.56
N GLY A 145 -5.69 7.21 -1.48
CA GLY A 145 -5.98 8.63 -1.27
C GLY A 145 -7.43 8.89 -0.84
N TRP A 146 -8.28 7.85 -0.80
CA TRP A 146 -9.53 7.87 -0.01
C TRP A 146 -9.29 8.41 1.40
N LEU A 147 -8.12 8.15 1.99
CA LEU A 147 -7.77 8.65 3.32
C LEU A 147 -7.66 10.19 3.40
N GLN A 148 -7.36 10.87 2.30
CA GLN A 148 -7.34 12.34 2.24
C GLN A 148 -8.75 12.91 2.12
N LEU A 149 -9.65 12.20 1.43
CA LEU A 149 -11.08 12.52 1.42
C LEU A 149 -11.69 12.31 2.82
N THR A 150 -11.31 11.24 3.52
CA THR A 150 -11.81 10.97 4.87
C THR A 150 -11.28 11.95 5.91
N ASP A 151 -10.10 12.55 5.76
CA ASP A 151 -9.61 13.55 6.72
C ASP A 151 -10.42 14.85 6.69
N GLN A 152 -11.05 15.19 5.56
CA GLN A 152 -12.01 16.30 5.50
C GLN A 152 -13.36 15.96 6.15
N VAL A 153 -13.79 14.70 6.05
CA VAL A 153 -15.08 14.25 6.60
C VAL A 153 -14.95 13.87 8.09
N TYR A 154 -13.78 13.36 8.48
CA TYR A 154 -13.43 12.85 9.80
C TYR A 154 -12.01 13.32 10.17
N PRO A 155 -11.84 14.61 10.51
CA PRO A 155 -10.52 15.15 10.83
C PRO A 155 -9.94 14.46 12.06
N THR A 156 -8.68 14.04 11.96
CA THR A 156 -7.93 13.55 13.12
C THR A 156 -7.49 14.69 14.02
N ARG A 157 -7.52 14.49 15.34
CA ARG A 157 -7.02 15.52 16.28
C ARG A 157 -5.49 15.58 16.19
N GLU A 158 -4.92 16.73 16.55
CA GLU A 158 -3.46 16.85 16.61
C GLU A 158 -2.89 15.88 17.67
N GLY A 159 -1.91 15.05 17.26
CA GLY A 159 -1.37 13.97 18.11
C GLY A 159 -2.22 12.70 18.15
N GLY A 160 -3.29 12.64 17.35
CA GLY A 160 -4.09 11.43 17.12
C GLY A 160 -3.28 10.31 16.49
N ARG A 161 -3.65 9.06 16.82
CA ARG A 161 -3.03 7.86 16.27
C ARG A 161 -4.06 6.92 15.66
N ILE A 162 -3.57 6.11 14.73
CA ILE A 162 -4.35 5.03 14.11
C ILE A 162 -3.80 3.69 14.62
N LEU A 163 -4.69 2.83 15.10
CA LEU A 163 -4.37 1.43 15.36
C LEU A 163 -4.54 0.65 14.04
N GLU A 164 -3.44 0.44 13.34
CA GLU A 164 -3.41 -0.27 12.07
C GLU A 164 -2.92 -1.71 12.24
N PHE A 165 -3.75 -2.68 11.89
CA PHE A 165 -3.34 -4.08 11.78
C PHE A 165 -2.81 -4.34 10.36
N ILE A 166 -1.57 -3.91 10.12
CA ILE A 166 -0.89 -4.02 8.83
C ILE A 166 0.36 -4.87 8.95
N TYR A 167 0.56 -5.75 7.96
CA TYR A 167 1.58 -6.79 8.02
C TYR A 167 2.40 -6.77 6.74
N SER A 168 3.70 -6.59 6.88
CA SER A 168 4.65 -6.72 5.78
C SER A 168 5.21 -8.14 5.74
N SER A 169 5.20 -8.74 4.56
CA SER A 169 5.82 -10.04 4.32
C SER A 169 7.31 -9.89 4.08
N ARG A 170 8.07 -10.99 4.21
CA ARG A 170 9.49 -10.96 3.86
C ARG A 170 9.66 -10.77 2.35
N GLN A 171 10.46 -9.79 1.98
CA GLN A 171 10.94 -9.65 0.60
C GLN A 171 12.10 -10.63 0.36
N PHE A 172 12.23 -11.10 -0.87
CA PHE A 172 13.36 -11.92 -1.30
C PHE A 172 13.89 -11.47 -2.66
N LYS A 173 15.04 -12.01 -3.07
CA LYS A 173 15.64 -11.73 -4.37
C LYS A 173 15.34 -12.86 -5.35
N THR A 174 14.92 -12.50 -6.55
CA THR A 174 14.82 -13.48 -7.65
C THR A 174 16.21 -13.90 -8.12
N LYS A 175 16.29 -14.91 -9.01
CA LYS A 175 17.55 -15.33 -9.64
C LYS A 175 18.26 -14.18 -10.36
N GLY A 176 17.50 -13.28 -10.98
CA GLY A 176 17.99 -12.05 -11.61
C GLY A 176 18.28 -10.89 -10.67
N GLY A 177 18.15 -11.06 -9.34
CA GLY A 177 18.44 -10.02 -8.36
C GLY A 177 17.31 -9.00 -8.11
N LEU A 178 16.14 -9.18 -8.73
CA LEU A 178 14.97 -8.31 -8.51
C LEU A 178 14.38 -8.53 -7.12
N THR A 179 13.88 -7.46 -6.50
CA THR A 179 13.17 -7.57 -5.21
C THR A 179 11.75 -8.07 -5.44
N ALA A 180 11.40 -9.22 -4.88
CA ALA A 180 10.06 -9.78 -4.89
C ALA A 180 9.40 -9.68 -3.51
N GLY A 181 8.12 -9.36 -3.48
CA GLY A 181 7.31 -9.21 -2.25
C GLY A 181 5.86 -8.86 -2.60
N THR A 182 4.95 -8.84 -1.64
CA THR A 182 3.55 -8.43 -1.92
C THR A 182 3.47 -6.93 -2.22
N ALA A 183 2.44 -6.49 -2.95
CA ALA A 183 2.22 -5.06 -3.23
C ALA A 183 2.19 -4.20 -1.95
N THR A 184 1.52 -4.70 -0.90
CA THR A 184 1.44 -4.03 0.41
C THR A 184 2.79 -3.97 1.11
N THR A 185 3.59 -5.02 1.02
CA THR A 185 4.96 -5.06 1.57
C THR A 185 5.83 -3.99 0.92
N HIS A 186 5.79 -3.91 -0.41
CA HIS A 186 6.53 -2.87 -1.14
C HIS A 186 6.06 -1.47 -0.76
N TYR A 187 4.75 -1.27 -0.55
CA TYR A 187 4.20 0.00 -0.10
C TYR A 187 4.65 0.39 1.31
N TYR A 188 4.55 -0.50 2.30
CA TYR A 188 4.94 -0.19 3.69
C TYR A 188 6.44 0.11 3.82
N ALA A 189 7.27 -0.43 2.92
CA ALA A 189 8.69 -0.14 2.84
C ALA A 189 9.03 1.13 2.02
N SER A 190 8.04 1.78 1.39
CA SER A 190 8.27 2.87 0.46
C SER A 190 8.34 4.23 1.15
N GLN A 191 9.00 5.21 0.51
CA GLN A 191 9.09 6.57 1.04
C GLN A 191 7.70 7.25 1.04
N GLU A 192 6.82 6.88 0.13
CA GLU A 192 5.45 7.39 0.05
C GLU A 192 4.63 7.04 1.29
N PHE A 193 4.84 5.87 1.90
CA PHE A 193 4.19 5.52 3.17
C PHE A 193 4.63 6.46 4.30
N LYS A 194 5.94 6.79 4.36
CA LYS A 194 6.50 7.73 5.35
C LYS A 194 5.98 9.15 5.13
N ILE A 195 6.04 9.65 3.89
CA ILE A 195 5.55 10.98 3.51
C ILE A 195 4.06 11.12 3.82
N LYS A 196 3.25 10.07 3.58
CA LYS A 196 1.82 10.10 3.89
C LYS A 196 1.59 10.34 5.38
N GLN A 197 2.25 9.58 6.25
CA GLN A 197 2.10 9.73 7.70
C GLN A 197 2.52 11.12 8.18
N GLU A 198 3.61 11.66 7.63
CA GLU A 198 4.08 13.02 7.95
C GLU A 198 3.08 14.10 7.49
N LYS A 199 2.53 13.97 6.27
CA LYS A 199 1.60 14.95 5.70
C LYS A 199 0.24 14.95 6.38
N THR A 200 -0.32 13.78 6.69
CA THR A 200 -1.63 13.70 7.36
C THR A 200 -1.51 13.92 8.87
N LYS A 201 -0.29 13.98 9.41
CA LYS A 201 -0.01 13.94 10.87
C LYS A 201 -0.66 12.74 11.57
N SER A 202 -1.12 11.74 10.84
CA SER A 202 -1.77 10.55 11.38
C SER A 202 -0.73 9.45 11.48
N PHE A 203 -0.23 9.23 12.69
CA PHE A 203 0.79 8.22 12.93
C PHE A 203 0.15 6.90 13.34
N THR A 204 0.66 5.81 12.78
CA THR A 204 0.34 4.47 13.29
C THR A 204 0.86 4.31 14.72
N CYS A 205 0.19 3.50 15.53
CA CYS A 205 0.66 3.12 16.85
C CYS A 205 1.94 2.28 16.79
N SER A 206 2.17 1.57 15.69
CA SER A 206 3.19 0.53 15.59
C SER A 206 4.40 0.97 14.77
N PRO A 207 5.63 0.81 15.28
CA PRO A 207 6.83 1.21 14.54
C PRO A 207 7.09 0.30 13.34
N GLU A 208 7.94 0.76 12.42
CA GLU A 208 8.28 0.06 11.17
C GLU A 208 8.78 -1.36 11.43
N GLU A 209 9.54 -1.59 12.50
CA GLU A 209 10.06 -2.91 12.87
C GLU A 209 8.95 -3.91 13.21
N VAL A 210 7.84 -3.45 13.80
CA VAL A 210 6.68 -4.29 14.10
C VAL A 210 5.95 -4.64 12.80
N ILE A 211 5.77 -3.66 11.91
CA ILE A 211 5.08 -3.86 10.61
C ILE A 211 5.91 -4.78 9.71
N ALA A 212 7.23 -4.60 9.71
CA ALA A 212 8.21 -5.31 8.88
C ALA A 212 8.77 -6.60 9.54
N SER A 213 8.15 -7.10 10.60
CA SER A 213 8.67 -8.24 11.36
C SER A 213 8.73 -9.54 10.54
N GLY A 214 7.84 -9.68 9.54
CA GLY A 214 7.63 -10.91 8.79
C GLY A 214 7.03 -12.07 9.60
N ASP A 215 6.61 -11.84 10.84
CA ASP A 215 5.88 -12.78 11.71
C ASP A 215 4.58 -12.12 12.17
N SER A 216 3.47 -12.48 11.51
CA SER A 216 2.17 -11.87 11.78
C SER A 216 1.71 -12.07 13.22
N LYS A 217 2.06 -13.19 13.88
CA LYS A 217 1.63 -13.46 15.27
C LYS A 217 2.34 -12.52 16.24
N GLN A 218 3.65 -12.33 16.06
CA GLN A 218 4.42 -11.36 16.87
C GLN A 218 3.96 -9.93 16.58
N SER A 219 3.73 -9.57 15.32
CA SER A 219 3.20 -8.26 14.94
C SER A 219 1.83 -8.00 15.57
N THR A 220 0.87 -8.94 15.49
CA THR A 220 -0.46 -8.77 16.09
C THR A 220 -0.37 -8.50 17.58
N TYR A 221 0.47 -9.24 18.31
CA TYR A 221 0.69 -9.00 19.73
C TYR A 221 1.19 -7.57 19.98
N CYS A 222 2.20 -7.12 19.23
CA CYS A 222 2.76 -5.78 19.36
C CYS A 222 1.77 -4.67 18.94
N HIS A 223 0.99 -4.88 17.88
CA HIS A 223 -0.08 -3.95 17.47
C HIS A 223 -1.10 -3.76 18.58
N LEU A 224 -1.57 -4.86 19.19
CA LEU A 224 -2.51 -4.81 20.32
C LEU A 224 -1.90 -4.12 21.53
N LEU A 225 -0.65 -4.45 21.88
CA LEU A 225 0.05 -3.86 23.02
C LEU A 225 0.19 -2.34 22.86
N LEU A 226 0.68 -1.89 21.70
CA LEU A 226 0.87 -0.47 21.41
C LEU A 226 -0.46 0.26 21.23
N GLY A 227 -1.47 -0.40 20.66
CA GLY A 227 -2.84 0.13 20.58
C GLY A 227 -3.45 0.36 21.95
N LEU A 228 -3.26 -0.56 22.90
CA LEU A 228 -3.64 -0.36 24.30
C LEU A 228 -2.81 0.74 24.97
N PHE A 229 -1.49 0.75 24.76
CA PHE A 229 -0.59 1.72 25.36
C PHE A 229 -0.95 3.16 24.95
N PHE A 230 -1.28 3.34 23.67
CA PHE A 230 -1.73 4.61 23.10
C PHE A 230 -3.25 4.77 23.07
N SER A 231 -4.03 4.00 23.84
CA SER A 231 -5.49 3.95 23.69
C SER A 231 -6.18 5.31 23.82
N ALA A 232 -5.61 6.24 24.59
CA ALA A 232 -6.13 7.60 24.73
C ALA A 232 -5.91 8.48 23.48
N GLN A 233 -4.96 8.10 22.61
CA GLN A 233 -4.58 8.77 21.36
C GLN A 233 -5.22 8.11 20.13
N VAL A 234 -5.62 6.83 20.23
CA VAL A 234 -6.25 6.10 19.13
C VAL A 234 -7.61 6.71 18.76
N GLU A 235 -7.78 7.04 17.49
CA GLU A 235 -9.03 7.56 16.92
C GLU A 235 -9.68 6.59 15.93
N PHE A 236 -8.86 5.81 15.22
CA PHE A 236 -9.33 4.84 14.23
C PHE A 236 -8.65 3.49 14.42
N ILE A 237 -9.40 2.44 14.14
CA ILE A 237 -8.91 1.06 14.04
C ILE A 237 -9.12 0.63 12.59
N THR A 238 -8.07 0.19 11.92
CA THR A 238 -8.15 -0.16 10.50
C THR A 238 -7.23 -1.33 10.14
N SER A 239 -7.56 -1.98 9.03
CA SER A 239 -6.73 -2.97 8.37
C SER A 239 -7.14 -3.03 6.90
N THR A 240 -6.28 -3.60 6.06
CA THR A 240 -6.60 -3.89 4.66
C THR A 240 -7.77 -4.87 4.51
N PHE A 241 -7.94 -5.79 5.47
CA PHE A 241 -9.01 -6.79 5.44
C PHE A 241 -9.74 -6.83 6.78
N ALA A 242 -11.07 -6.91 6.75
CA ALA A 242 -11.89 -7.08 7.97
C ALA A 242 -11.47 -8.33 8.77
N TYR A 243 -11.09 -9.40 8.08
CA TYR A 243 -10.55 -10.62 8.67
C TYR A 243 -9.38 -10.34 9.65
N SER A 244 -8.47 -9.43 9.30
CA SER A 244 -7.32 -9.09 10.15
C SER A 244 -7.73 -8.45 11.47
N ILE A 245 -8.79 -7.62 11.46
CA ILE A 245 -9.34 -6.98 12.66
C ILE A 245 -9.97 -8.05 13.55
N VAL A 246 -10.79 -8.93 12.97
CA VAL A 246 -11.42 -10.05 13.69
C VAL A 246 -10.34 -10.93 14.33
N GLN A 247 -9.31 -11.30 13.57
CA GLN A 247 -8.23 -12.16 14.07
C GLN A 247 -7.41 -11.48 15.18
N ALA A 248 -7.18 -10.16 15.07
CA ALA A 248 -6.52 -9.41 16.12
C ALA A 248 -7.35 -9.40 17.41
N PHE A 249 -8.67 -9.22 17.33
CA PHE A 249 -9.52 -9.23 18.52
C PHE A 249 -9.73 -10.63 19.12
N ILE A 250 -9.78 -11.70 18.31
CA ILE A 250 -9.71 -13.07 18.83
C ILE A 250 -8.40 -13.27 19.63
N THR A 251 -7.28 -12.82 19.06
CA THR A 251 -5.97 -12.87 19.75
C THR A 251 -5.97 -12.04 21.04
N PHE A 252 -6.65 -10.90 21.04
CA PHE A 252 -6.82 -10.07 22.23
C PHE A 252 -7.59 -10.80 23.34
N GLU A 253 -8.69 -11.48 23.01
CA GLU A 253 -9.47 -12.27 23.97
C GLU A 253 -8.64 -13.35 24.65
N GLU A 254 -7.71 -13.97 23.92
CA GLU A 254 -6.80 -14.98 24.45
C GLU A 254 -5.68 -14.36 25.32
N LEU A 255 -5.12 -13.22 24.90
CA LEU A 255 -3.85 -12.71 25.42
C LEU A 255 -3.98 -11.44 26.28
N TRP A 256 -5.17 -10.91 26.52
CA TRP A 256 -5.36 -9.64 27.24
C TRP A 256 -4.66 -9.60 28.61
N LYS A 257 -4.58 -10.74 29.33
CA LYS A 257 -3.91 -10.81 30.64
C LYS A 257 -2.42 -10.53 30.51
N GLU A 258 -1.80 -11.10 29.49
CA GLU A 258 -0.39 -10.95 29.20
C GLU A 258 -0.09 -9.53 28.74
N LEU A 259 -0.91 -8.99 27.83
CA LEU A 259 -0.83 -7.61 27.37
C LEU A 259 -0.94 -6.61 28.54
N CYS A 260 -1.89 -6.82 29.46
CA CYS A 260 -2.04 -5.95 30.63
C CYS A 260 -0.84 -6.04 31.59
N ASN A 261 -0.24 -7.23 31.76
CA ASN A 261 0.95 -7.39 32.59
C ASN A 261 2.14 -6.65 31.98
N ASP A 262 2.36 -6.78 30.67
CA ASP A 262 3.42 -6.09 29.95
C ASP A 262 3.28 -4.56 30.04
N ILE A 263 2.06 -4.02 29.93
CA ILE A 263 1.81 -2.58 30.16
C ILE A 263 2.09 -2.19 31.61
N ARG A 264 1.66 -2.99 32.59
CA ARG A 264 1.85 -2.69 34.01
C ARG A 264 3.33 -2.59 34.36
N ASP A 265 4.09 -3.57 33.91
CA ASP A 265 5.47 -3.80 34.33
C ASP A 265 6.47 -3.12 33.37
N GLY A 266 6.00 -2.58 32.22
CA GLY A 266 6.84 -1.99 31.18
C GLY A 266 7.76 -3.02 30.51
N THR A 267 7.31 -4.27 30.46
CA THR A 267 8.07 -5.40 29.91
C THR A 267 7.48 -5.86 28.59
N LEU A 268 8.18 -6.78 27.92
CA LEU A 268 7.66 -7.44 26.73
C LEU A 268 7.77 -8.94 26.86
N SER A 269 6.67 -9.63 26.56
CA SER A 269 6.54 -11.07 26.56
C SER A 269 7.65 -11.76 25.78
N LYS A 270 8.07 -12.93 26.29
CA LYS A 270 9.02 -13.84 25.63
C LYS A 270 8.50 -14.37 24.29
N ARG A 271 7.20 -14.23 23.99
CA ARG A 271 6.62 -14.52 22.67
C ARG A 271 7.26 -13.67 21.58
N ILE A 272 7.69 -12.46 21.93
CA ILE A 272 8.40 -11.56 21.02
C ILE A 272 9.89 -11.89 21.09
N ASN A 273 10.32 -12.75 20.17
CA ASN A 273 11.69 -13.25 20.10
C ASN A 273 12.57 -12.50 19.10
N LEU A 274 11.98 -11.67 18.24
CA LEU A 274 12.72 -10.88 17.26
C LEU A 274 13.41 -9.68 17.96
N PRO A 275 14.76 -9.62 17.99
CA PRO A 275 15.47 -8.61 18.77
C PRO A 275 15.17 -7.17 18.35
N LYS A 276 15.01 -6.93 17.03
CA LYS A 276 14.68 -5.60 16.49
C LYS A 276 13.28 -5.14 16.93
N VAL A 277 12.29 -6.02 16.81
CA VAL A 277 10.91 -5.75 17.26
C VAL A 277 10.88 -5.48 18.75
N ARG A 278 11.54 -6.34 19.53
CA ARG A 278 11.58 -6.23 20.98
C ARG A 278 12.22 -4.92 21.44
N LYS A 279 13.33 -4.51 20.80
CA LYS A 279 13.96 -3.22 21.07
C LYS A 279 13.02 -2.05 20.74
N ALA A 280 12.46 -2.02 19.53
CA ALA A 280 11.58 -0.92 19.09
C ALA A 280 10.34 -0.75 19.99
N VAL A 281 9.75 -1.85 20.47
CA VAL A 281 8.61 -1.79 21.38
C VAL A 281 9.02 -1.31 22.78
N LEU A 282 10.15 -1.81 23.32
CA LEU A 282 10.66 -1.40 24.64
C LEU A 282 11.13 0.06 24.69
N ASP A 283 11.57 0.61 23.56
CA ASP A 283 11.92 2.03 23.45
C ASP A 283 10.65 2.93 23.53
N ILE A 284 9.45 2.37 23.32
CA ILE A 284 8.17 3.07 23.34
C ILE A 284 7.42 2.90 24.68
N ILE A 285 7.33 1.66 25.17
CA ILE A 285 6.50 1.36 26.34
C ILE A 285 7.22 1.71 27.64
N SER A 286 6.46 2.17 28.63
CA SER A 286 6.93 2.42 29.99
C SER A 286 5.95 1.82 31.00
N PRO A 287 6.39 1.43 32.21
CA PRO A 287 5.50 0.88 33.23
C PRO A 287 4.31 1.79 33.50
N ASN A 288 3.08 1.28 33.32
CA ASN A 288 1.85 2.04 33.53
C ASN A 288 0.75 1.18 34.21
N PRO A 289 0.81 1.03 35.55
CA PRO A 289 -0.15 0.21 36.29
C PRO A 289 -1.60 0.70 36.20
N THR A 290 -1.80 2.01 36.08
CA THR A 290 -3.13 2.62 35.95
C THR A 290 -3.78 2.22 34.64
N LEU A 291 -3.05 2.31 33.53
CA LEU A 291 -3.54 1.90 32.22
C LEU A 291 -3.83 0.40 32.19
N ALA A 292 -2.91 -0.42 32.68
CA ALA A 292 -3.11 -1.87 32.78
C ALA A 292 -4.38 -2.25 33.56
N SER A 293 -4.68 -1.54 34.66
CA SER A 293 -5.88 -1.77 35.45
C SER A 293 -7.15 -1.41 34.69
N LYS A 294 -7.15 -0.28 33.95
CA LYS A 294 -8.26 0.12 33.07
C LYS A 294 -8.49 -0.89 31.94
N SER A 295 -7.43 -1.27 31.22
CA SER A 295 -7.49 -2.25 30.13
C SER A 295 -8.01 -3.61 30.62
N LYS A 296 -7.60 -4.03 31.82
CA LYS A 296 -8.09 -5.26 32.47
C LYS A 296 -9.58 -5.23 32.80
N LEU A 297 -10.11 -4.09 33.24
CA LEU A 297 -11.55 -3.95 33.50
C LEU A 297 -12.35 -4.07 32.20
N VAL A 298 -11.90 -3.39 31.15
CA VAL A 298 -12.53 -3.43 29.82
C VAL A 298 -12.48 -4.86 29.24
N ALA A 299 -11.32 -5.50 29.25
CA ALA A 299 -11.16 -6.86 28.72
C ALA A 299 -11.97 -7.92 29.48
N ARG A 300 -12.25 -7.70 30.77
CA ARG A 300 -13.17 -8.57 31.55
C ARG A 300 -14.63 -8.36 31.16
N ALA A 301 -15.02 -7.11 30.91
CA ALA A 301 -16.36 -6.76 30.43
C ALA A 301 -16.62 -7.23 28.98
N TRP A 302 -15.55 -7.41 28.18
CA TRP A 302 -15.62 -7.85 26.79
C TRP A 302 -16.19 -9.26 26.57
N LYS A 303 -16.21 -10.12 27.60
CA LYS A 303 -16.83 -11.46 27.51
C LYS A 303 -18.36 -11.46 27.27
N ILE A 304 -18.99 -10.29 27.11
CA ILE A 304 -20.44 -10.10 27.10
C ILE A 304 -21.00 -9.76 25.70
N TRP A 305 -20.20 -9.67 24.64
CA TRP A 305 -20.72 -9.28 23.32
C TRP A 305 -21.41 -10.42 22.55
N ILE A 306 -22.67 -10.66 22.92
CA ILE A 306 -23.74 -10.91 21.95
C ILE A 306 -24.22 -9.53 21.48
N GLY A 307 -24.04 -9.22 20.20
CA GLY A 307 -24.73 -8.11 19.53
C GLY A 307 -23.92 -6.84 19.31
N LEU A 308 -23.15 -6.81 18.21
CA LEU A 308 -22.81 -5.61 17.43
C LEU A 308 -22.18 -6.07 16.11
N VAL A 309 -23.05 -6.64 15.28
CA VAL A 309 -22.99 -6.54 13.82
C VAL A 309 -24.04 -5.51 13.44
#